data_AF-A0A7S1USN6-F1
#
_entry.id   AF-A0A7S1USN6-F1
#
_cell.length_a   1.000
_cell.length_b   1.000
_cell.length_c   1.000
_cell.angle_alpha   90.00
_cell.angle_beta   90.00
_cell.angle_gamma   90.00
#
_symmetry.space_group_name_H-M   'P 1'
#
loop_
_entity.id
_entity.type
_entity.pdbx_description
1 polymer ?
#
loop_
_entity_poly.entity_id
_entity_poly.type
_entity_poly.pdbx_seq_one_letter_code
_entity_poly.pdbx_strand_id
1 'polypeptide(L)'
;PSGAPTPATTPGPTSDDDVEGFCCSWDLAICGDDEWCNAAKSNCELTSEEGCGGVFIDPSTRLDCQPRWQGCSSTADCCEPASCIDFGEYVGCGLPGDGITTDLPTTPPAPTPTSDTPAPTPTPAPPGTIPPGPYITADNSSERVVIPDPPTPSLGGDRTNCPHLASDLVEWNDSWTGSVTLPANTNVVVRSTVPSKMGVVTIPQSSSLIFGENANGINLDLDGMDVQGSLIAGSETCRIETPVTITLHGSRPADAVSNPRPPTYKGVSVEGEISLHGQRYYRTWTRLAKTVEIGEDVIVLQHEVNWEPGQEIVLVTSAVKDSREWHQNEVLTISSVVVSPVGGVGAAVFLDSPVSHRHTANGHYQAEVGLLSRTIKVQGASSDSEPTDPDPLNCNDRWIYGNTGEPCS
;
A
#
# COMPACT_ATOMS: atom_id res chain seq x y z
N PRO A 1 -49.55 -29.09 -69.64
CA PRO A 1 -48.37 -28.21 -69.54
C PRO A 1 -48.36 -27.52 -68.17
N SER A 2 -47.73 -28.24 -67.23
CA SER A 2 -47.54 -27.89 -65.84
C SER A 2 -46.39 -26.89 -65.71
N GLY A 3 -46.56 -25.85 -64.90
CA GLY A 3 -45.49 -24.90 -64.55
C GLY A 3 -44.45 -25.58 -63.65
N ALA A 4 -43.18 -25.40 -63.99
CA ALA A 4 -42.03 -25.91 -63.23
C ALA A 4 -41.62 -24.91 -62.12
N PRO A 5 -41.02 -25.39 -61.02
CA PRO A 5 -41.02 -24.73 -59.72
C PRO A 5 -39.79 -23.85 -59.48
N THR A 6 -40.01 -22.77 -58.73
CA THR A 6 -38.98 -21.89 -58.16
C THR A 6 -38.20 -22.63 -57.06
N PRO A 7 -36.85 -22.59 -57.02
CA PRO A 7 -36.09 -23.16 -55.92
C PRO A 7 -36.34 -22.40 -54.62
N ALA A 8 -36.72 -23.13 -53.58
CA ALA A 8 -36.78 -22.61 -52.21
C ALA A 8 -35.36 -22.28 -51.74
N THR A 9 -35.19 -21.07 -51.21
CA THR A 9 -33.98 -20.65 -50.49
C THR A 9 -33.75 -21.56 -49.29
N THR A 10 -32.55 -22.13 -49.22
CA THR A 10 -32.03 -22.88 -48.08
C THR A 10 -32.14 -22.02 -46.81
N PRO A 11 -32.69 -22.53 -45.69
CA PRO A 11 -32.60 -21.84 -44.41
C PRO A 11 -31.12 -21.64 -44.05
N GLY A 12 -30.75 -20.42 -43.70
CA GLY A 12 -29.45 -20.14 -43.09
C GLY A 12 -29.30 -20.88 -41.75
N PRO A 13 -28.09 -20.97 -41.20
CA PRO A 13 -27.89 -21.57 -39.89
C PRO A 13 -28.81 -20.87 -38.89
N THR A 14 -29.63 -21.67 -38.21
CA THR A 14 -30.41 -21.24 -37.06
C THR A 14 -29.43 -20.64 -36.05
N SER A 15 -29.60 -19.36 -35.75
CA SER A 15 -28.96 -18.70 -34.63
C SER A 15 -29.39 -19.44 -33.36
N ASP A 16 -28.42 -19.97 -32.62
CA ASP A 16 -28.58 -20.59 -31.28
C ASP A 16 -28.98 -19.54 -30.20
N ASP A 17 -29.55 -18.39 -30.59
CA ASP A 17 -29.70 -17.23 -29.71
C ASP A 17 -31.00 -17.23 -28.88
N ASP A 18 -31.87 -18.23 -29.02
CA ASP A 18 -33.15 -18.29 -28.28
C ASP A 18 -33.38 -19.68 -27.66
N VAL A 19 -32.53 -20.10 -26.72
CA VAL A 19 -32.95 -21.11 -25.73
C VAL A 19 -33.20 -20.38 -24.42
N GLU A 20 -34.45 -20.36 -23.96
CA GLU A 20 -34.80 -19.78 -22.66
C GLU A 20 -34.25 -20.65 -21.53
N GLY A 21 -33.69 -20.00 -20.50
CA GLY A 21 -33.21 -20.65 -19.28
C GLY A 21 -31.69 -20.76 -19.17
N PHE A 22 -30.93 -19.71 -19.44
CA PHE A 22 -29.48 -19.65 -19.18
C PHE A 22 -29.16 -18.61 -18.12
N CYS A 23 -28.04 -18.77 -17.42
CA CYS A 23 -27.63 -17.82 -16.38
C CYS A 23 -26.13 -17.52 -16.46
N CYS A 24 -25.79 -16.29 -16.10
CA CYS A 24 -24.42 -15.81 -16.08
C CYS A 24 -24.04 -15.37 -14.68
N SER A 25 -23.16 -16.13 -14.03
CA SER A 25 -22.80 -15.87 -12.63
C SER A 25 -21.32 -16.17 -12.38
N TRP A 26 -20.71 -15.39 -11.49
CA TRP A 26 -19.44 -15.73 -10.86
C TRP A 26 -19.63 -16.63 -9.63
N ASP A 27 -20.85 -16.67 -9.12
CA ASP A 27 -21.29 -17.60 -8.07
C ASP A 27 -21.82 -18.87 -8.75
N LEU A 28 -20.96 -19.88 -8.86
CA LEU A 28 -21.27 -21.19 -9.44
C LEU A 28 -22.38 -21.95 -8.68
N ALA A 29 -22.96 -21.36 -7.62
CA ALA A 29 -24.07 -21.89 -6.84
C ALA A 29 -25.40 -21.10 -7.02
N ILE A 30 -25.39 -19.88 -7.55
CA ILE A 30 -26.60 -19.04 -7.67
C ILE A 30 -26.80 -18.58 -9.11
N CYS A 31 -27.88 -19.05 -9.73
CA CYS A 31 -28.33 -18.59 -11.04
C CYS A 31 -29.68 -17.84 -10.97
N GLY A 32 -30.47 -18.00 -9.90
CA GLY A 32 -31.88 -17.57 -9.89
C GLY A 32 -32.18 -16.14 -9.41
N ASP A 33 -31.28 -15.52 -8.65
CA ASP A 33 -31.51 -14.20 -8.02
C ASP A 33 -30.52 -13.11 -8.48
N ASP A 34 -29.67 -13.41 -9.47
CA ASP A 34 -28.75 -12.44 -10.08
C ASP A 34 -29.47 -11.58 -11.13
N GLU A 35 -29.13 -10.28 -11.26
CA GLU A 35 -29.72 -9.39 -12.25
C GLU A 35 -29.46 -9.86 -13.70
N TRP A 36 -28.48 -10.75 -13.90
CA TRP A 36 -28.11 -11.36 -15.17
C TRP A 36 -28.71 -12.76 -15.39
N CYS A 37 -29.66 -13.20 -14.55
CA CYS A 37 -30.45 -14.41 -14.76
C CYS A 37 -31.30 -14.29 -16.05
N ASN A 38 -31.19 -15.25 -16.97
CA ASN A 38 -31.78 -15.23 -18.34
C ASN A 38 -31.14 -14.25 -19.34
N ALA A 39 -29.93 -13.77 -19.09
CA ALA A 39 -29.18 -12.98 -20.07
C ALA A 39 -28.69 -13.85 -21.26
N ALA A 40 -28.67 -13.26 -22.46
CA ALA A 40 -28.14 -13.93 -23.65
C ALA A 40 -26.64 -14.23 -23.50
N LYS A 41 -26.16 -15.33 -24.10
CA LYS A 41 -24.76 -15.78 -24.03
C LYS A 41 -23.75 -14.68 -24.36
N SER A 42 -24.07 -13.80 -25.31
CA SER A 42 -23.23 -12.66 -25.68
C SER A 42 -22.94 -11.72 -24.51
N ASN A 43 -23.82 -11.63 -23.51
CA ASN A 43 -23.66 -10.74 -22.36
C ASN A 43 -22.76 -11.34 -21.27
N CYS A 44 -22.54 -12.67 -21.29
CA CYS A 44 -21.54 -13.34 -20.44
C CYS A 44 -20.11 -13.11 -20.92
N GLU A 45 -19.90 -13.12 -22.24
CA GLU A 45 -18.58 -13.06 -22.86
C GLU A 45 -18.04 -11.62 -22.98
N LEU A 46 -18.84 -10.62 -22.60
CA LEU A 46 -18.45 -9.20 -22.57
C LEU A 46 -17.80 -8.83 -21.23
N THR A 47 -16.58 -8.32 -21.30
CA THR A 47 -15.81 -7.77 -20.15
C THR A 47 -15.95 -6.24 -20.02
N SER A 48 -16.94 -5.63 -20.67
CA SER A 48 -17.24 -4.19 -20.63
C SER A 48 -18.20 -3.81 -19.50
N GLU A 49 -18.30 -2.51 -19.15
CA GLU A 49 -19.14 -1.94 -18.06
C GLU A 49 -20.64 -2.31 -18.11
N GLU A 50 -21.15 -2.90 -19.19
CA GLU A 50 -22.55 -3.36 -19.36
C GLU A 50 -22.72 -4.90 -19.43
N GLY A 51 -21.67 -5.69 -19.21
CA GLY A 51 -21.70 -7.17 -19.19
C GLY A 51 -21.15 -7.75 -17.89
N CYS A 52 -21.55 -8.97 -17.51
CA CYS A 52 -21.21 -9.50 -16.18
C CYS A 52 -19.87 -10.28 -16.12
N GLY A 53 -19.30 -10.66 -17.27
CA GLY A 53 -18.02 -11.39 -17.35
C GLY A 53 -17.99 -12.77 -16.67
N GLY A 54 -19.15 -13.37 -16.37
CA GLY A 54 -19.29 -14.63 -15.61
C GLY A 54 -19.20 -15.90 -16.46
N VAL A 55 -19.35 -17.07 -15.82
CA VAL A 55 -19.34 -18.38 -16.50
C VAL A 55 -20.74 -18.71 -17.00
N PHE A 56 -20.84 -19.18 -18.24
CA PHE A 56 -22.11 -19.62 -18.84
C PHE A 56 -22.58 -20.94 -18.21
N ILE A 57 -23.77 -20.94 -17.61
CA ILE A 57 -24.37 -22.11 -16.96
C ILE A 57 -25.69 -22.46 -17.65
N ASP A 58 -25.83 -23.73 -18.07
CA ASP A 58 -27.04 -24.29 -18.69
C ASP A 58 -27.85 -25.13 -17.69
N PRO A 59 -28.86 -24.54 -17.02
CA PRO A 59 -29.73 -25.26 -16.09
C PRO A 59 -30.73 -26.19 -16.79
N SER A 60 -30.87 -26.18 -18.13
CA SER A 60 -31.81 -27.06 -18.84
C SER A 60 -31.46 -28.56 -18.74
N THR A 61 -30.23 -28.87 -18.29
CA THR A 61 -29.75 -30.25 -18.12
C THR A 61 -30.12 -30.86 -16.76
N ARG A 62 -30.49 -30.07 -15.73
CA ARG A 62 -30.96 -30.57 -14.41
C ARG A 62 -31.88 -29.59 -13.67
N LEU A 63 -33.19 -29.88 -13.73
CA LEU A 63 -34.27 -29.16 -13.02
C LEU A 63 -34.29 -29.29 -11.49
N ASP A 64 -33.38 -30.09 -10.89
CA ASP A 64 -33.45 -30.48 -9.47
C ASP A 64 -32.38 -29.82 -8.56
N CYS A 65 -31.57 -28.88 -9.06
CA CYS A 65 -30.57 -28.22 -8.23
C CYS A 65 -31.25 -27.36 -7.15
N GLN A 66 -31.03 -27.68 -5.87
CA GLN A 66 -31.50 -26.90 -4.72
C GLN A 66 -30.29 -26.28 -4.00
N PRO A 67 -30.35 -24.99 -3.62
CA PRO A 67 -29.23 -24.27 -3.02
C PRO A 67 -28.87 -24.85 -1.64
N ARG A 68 -27.60 -25.20 -1.44
CA ARG A 68 -27.06 -25.59 -0.12
C ARG A 68 -25.76 -24.85 0.16
N TRP A 69 -25.80 -24.00 1.18
CA TRP A 69 -24.75 -23.04 1.50
C TRP A 69 -23.51 -23.64 2.20
N GLN A 70 -23.56 -24.92 2.62
CA GLN A 70 -22.41 -25.71 3.07
C GLN A 70 -22.74 -27.19 2.90
N GLY A 71 -21.79 -27.98 2.36
CA GLY A 71 -21.92 -29.44 2.31
C GLY A 71 -22.70 -29.97 1.11
N CYS A 72 -22.16 -29.73 -0.10
CA CYS A 72 -22.49 -30.63 -1.19
C CYS A 72 -22.05 -32.06 -0.78
N SER A 73 -22.88 -33.02 -1.10
CA SER A 73 -22.68 -34.44 -0.79
C SER A 73 -22.33 -35.24 -2.03
N SER A 74 -22.64 -34.68 -3.21
CA SER A 74 -22.29 -35.23 -4.50
C SER A 74 -22.20 -34.13 -5.56
N THR A 75 -21.52 -34.40 -6.67
CA THR A 75 -21.47 -33.55 -7.87
C THR A 75 -22.85 -33.22 -8.44
N ALA A 76 -23.88 -34.01 -8.10
CA ALA A 76 -25.26 -33.71 -8.52
C ALA A 76 -25.87 -32.50 -7.78
N ASP A 77 -25.26 -32.06 -6.68
CA ASP A 77 -25.68 -30.88 -5.92
C ASP A 77 -25.12 -29.56 -6.54
N CYS A 78 -24.33 -29.64 -7.62
CA CYS A 78 -23.66 -28.51 -8.27
C CYS A 78 -24.13 -28.31 -9.72
N CYS A 79 -24.13 -27.06 -10.19
CA CYS A 79 -24.41 -26.72 -11.58
C CYS A 79 -23.19 -27.03 -12.48
N GLU A 80 -23.39 -27.67 -13.63
CA GLU A 80 -22.30 -27.89 -14.58
C GLU A 80 -21.72 -26.55 -15.07
N PRO A 81 -20.38 -26.42 -15.23
CA PRO A 81 -19.37 -27.49 -15.17
C PRO A 81 -18.76 -27.74 -13.77
N ALA A 82 -19.31 -27.15 -12.71
CA ALA A 82 -18.79 -27.32 -11.35
C ALA A 82 -19.10 -28.71 -10.77
N SER A 83 -18.21 -29.18 -9.88
CA SER A 83 -18.40 -30.42 -9.13
C SER A 83 -18.24 -30.19 -7.64
N CYS A 84 -18.74 -31.13 -6.83
CA CYS A 84 -18.61 -31.05 -5.39
C CYS A 84 -17.17 -31.40 -4.98
N ILE A 85 -16.48 -30.46 -4.36
CA ILE A 85 -15.05 -30.49 -4.08
C ILE A 85 -14.80 -30.23 -2.60
N ASP A 86 -13.85 -30.97 -2.01
CA ASP A 86 -13.36 -30.77 -0.64
C ASP A 86 -12.16 -29.81 -0.65
N PHE A 87 -12.29 -28.71 0.08
CA PHE A 87 -11.27 -27.66 0.21
C PHE A 87 -10.48 -27.79 1.53
N GLY A 88 -10.65 -28.90 2.26
CA GLY A 88 -9.96 -29.22 3.50
C GLY A 88 -10.66 -28.69 4.75
N GLU A 89 -11.11 -27.43 4.75
CA GLU A 89 -11.87 -26.83 5.86
C GLU A 89 -13.40 -26.94 5.65
N TYR A 90 -13.84 -27.08 4.41
CA TYR A 90 -15.24 -27.27 4.03
C TYR A 90 -15.37 -27.96 2.66
N VAL A 91 -16.57 -28.46 2.35
CA VAL A 91 -16.92 -29.07 1.05
C VAL A 91 -17.94 -28.18 0.32
N GLY A 92 -17.65 -27.84 -0.94
CA GLY A 92 -18.45 -26.90 -1.75
C GLY A 92 -18.32 -27.14 -3.27
N CYS A 93 -19.14 -26.45 -4.07
CA CYS A 93 -19.08 -26.58 -5.53
C CYS A 93 -17.91 -25.77 -6.10
N GLY A 94 -17.06 -26.39 -6.92
CA GLY A 94 -15.91 -25.73 -7.57
C GLY A 94 -15.59 -26.32 -8.94
N LEU A 95 -14.70 -25.68 -9.69
CA LEU A 95 -14.31 -26.12 -11.03
C LEU A 95 -13.19 -27.18 -10.97
N PRO A 96 -12.99 -27.95 -12.04
CA PRO A 96 -11.90 -28.93 -12.09
C PRO A 96 -10.53 -28.27 -11.86
N GLY A 97 -9.94 -28.52 -10.68
CA GLY A 97 -8.66 -27.96 -10.26
C GLY A 97 -8.65 -27.26 -8.90
N ASP A 98 -9.83 -27.03 -8.31
CA ASP A 98 -9.96 -26.11 -7.18
C ASP A 98 -9.78 -26.74 -5.77
N GLY A 99 -9.70 -28.08 -5.59
CA GLY A 99 -9.64 -28.68 -4.23
C GLY A 99 -8.60 -29.77 -3.96
N ILE A 100 -8.63 -30.28 -2.73
CA ILE A 100 -7.63 -31.18 -2.13
C ILE A 100 -8.20 -32.59 -2.10
N THR A 101 -7.83 -33.46 -3.05
CA THR A 101 -8.44 -34.80 -3.14
C THR A 101 -7.90 -35.74 -2.06
N THR A 102 -8.74 -36.14 -1.09
CA THR A 102 -8.49 -37.29 -0.22
C THR A 102 -9.31 -38.49 -0.71
N ASP A 103 -8.74 -39.32 -1.58
CA ASP A 103 -9.18 -40.71 -1.68
C ASP A 103 -8.12 -41.61 -2.30
N LEU A 104 -7.74 -42.65 -1.56
CA LEU A 104 -6.80 -43.68 -1.97
C LEU A 104 -7.58 -44.99 -2.18
N PRO A 105 -7.63 -45.53 -3.41
CA PRO A 105 -7.83 -46.96 -3.61
C PRO A 105 -6.60 -47.61 -4.26
N THR A 106 -6.21 -48.73 -3.67
CA THR A 106 -5.10 -49.61 -4.05
C THR A 106 -5.33 -50.34 -5.38
N THR A 107 -4.36 -50.30 -6.29
CA THR A 107 -4.15 -51.35 -7.30
C THR A 107 -2.64 -51.67 -7.54
N PRO A 108 -2.28 -52.92 -7.89
CA PRO A 108 -0.89 -53.42 -8.00
C PRO A 108 -0.14 -52.95 -9.27
N PRO A 109 1.19 -53.12 -9.33
CA PRO A 109 2.07 -52.23 -10.10
C PRO A 109 2.12 -52.57 -11.59
N ALA A 110 2.14 -51.52 -12.42
CA ALA A 110 2.54 -51.56 -13.82
C ALA A 110 3.47 -50.37 -14.13
N PRO A 111 4.35 -50.50 -15.12
CA PRO A 111 5.73 -50.04 -15.02
C PRO A 111 5.92 -48.55 -15.29
N THR A 112 6.94 -48.01 -14.63
CA THR A 112 7.42 -46.63 -14.70
C THR A 112 7.60 -46.11 -16.14
N PRO A 113 6.99 -44.97 -16.49
CA PRO A 113 7.55 -44.02 -17.44
C PRO A 113 8.09 -42.82 -16.66
N THR A 114 9.38 -42.60 -16.83
CA THR A 114 10.15 -41.47 -16.32
C THR A 114 9.69 -40.15 -16.94
N SER A 115 9.83 -39.08 -16.14
CA SER A 115 9.86 -37.66 -16.51
C SER A 115 8.57 -36.87 -16.26
N ASP A 116 8.40 -36.46 -14.99
CA ASP A 116 7.74 -35.22 -14.63
C ASP A 116 8.46 -34.02 -15.27
N THR A 117 7.72 -33.11 -15.89
CA THR A 117 8.13 -31.72 -15.97
C THR A 117 6.89 -30.88 -15.62
N PRO A 118 6.80 -30.36 -14.38
CA PRO A 118 5.81 -29.37 -14.03
C PRO A 118 5.97 -28.12 -14.92
N ALA A 119 4.85 -27.48 -15.25
CA ALA A 119 4.90 -26.10 -15.75
C ALA A 119 5.64 -25.23 -14.71
N PRO A 120 6.55 -24.33 -15.14
CA PRO A 120 7.36 -23.59 -14.19
C PRO A 120 6.49 -22.61 -13.39
N THR A 121 6.51 -22.76 -12.06
CA THR A 121 6.27 -21.64 -11.14
C THR A 121 7.14 -20.46 -11.59
N PRO A 122 6.63 -19.21 -11.66
CA PRO A 122 7.49 -18.06 -11.90
C PRO A 122 8.63 -18.13 -10.90
N THR A 123 9.84 -18.34 -11.41
CA THR A 123 11.04 -18.39 -10.59
C THR A 123 11.26 -16.97 -10.11
N PRO A 124 11.31 -16.71 -8.79
CA PRO A 124 11.71 -15.42 -8.27
C PRO A 124 13.00 -15.02 -8.96
N ALA A 125 13.05 -13.80 -9.49
CA ALA A 125 14.24 -13.29 -10.15
C ALA A 125 15.44 -13.48 -9.18
N PRO A 126 16.63 -13.91 -9.66
CA PRO A 126 17.80 -13.98 -8.80
C PRO A 126 17.97 -12.68 -8.01
N PRO A 127 18.33 -12.74 -6.70
CA PRO A 127 18.52 -11.55 -5.89
C PRO A 127 19.38 -10.53 -6.63
N GLY A 128 18.89 -9.31 -6.78
CA GLY A 128 19.60 -8.25 -7.51
C GLY A 128 19.31 -8.14 -9.01
N THR A 129 18.36 -8.91 -9.56
CA THR A 129 17.93 -8.77 -10.97
C THR A 129 16.60 -8.04 -11.07
N ILE A 130 16.49 -7.14 -12.06
CA ILE A 130 15.31 -6.33 -12.27
C ILE A 130 14.27 -7.16 -13.03
N PRO A 131 13.02 -7.30 -12.53
CA PRO A 131 12.01 -8.12 -13.17
C PRO A 131 11.75 -7.63 -14.60
N PRO A 132 11.68 -8.52 -15.61
CA PRO A 132 11.44 -8.11 -16.99
C PRO A 132 10.06 -7.46 -17.14
N GLY A 133 9.92 -6.60 -18.14
CA GLY A 133 8.67 -5.91 -18.48
C GLY A 133 7.52 -6.85 -18.91
N PRO A 134 6.37 -6.29 -19.32
CA PRO A 134 6.14 -4.88 -19.61
C PRO A 134 6.07 -4.00 -18.35
N TYR A 135 6.41 -2.72 -18.51
CA TYR A 135 6.33 -1.70 -17.46
C TYR A 135 5.28 -0.65 -17.81
N ILE A 136 4.65 -0.11 -16.78
CA ILE A 136 3.83 1.09 -16.80
C ILE A 136 4.75 2.25 -16.47
N THR A 137 4.95 3.10 -17.45
CA THR A 137 5.70 4.35 -17.36
C THR A 137 4.83 5.47 -16.80
N ALA A 138 5.43 6.60 -16.44
CA ALA A 138 4.65 7.80 -16.09
C ALA A 138 3.71 8.25 -17.22
N ASP A 139 4.15 8.11 -18.49
CA ASP A 139 3.42 8.58 -19.69
C ASP A 139 2.17 7.74 -20.02
N ASN A 140 2.07 6.52 -19.51
CA ASN A 140 0.95 5.60 -19.74
C ASN A 140 0.33 5.09 -18.42
N SER A 141 0.51 5.86 -17.35
CA SER A 141 -0.09 5.62 -16.03
C SER A 141 -1.61 5.82 -16.07
N SER A 142 -2.35 5.17 -15.17
CA SER A 142 -3.82 5.30 -15.11
C SER A 142 -4.22 6.68 -14.58
N GLU A 143 -5.15 7.35 -15.25
CA GLU A 143 -5.47 8.78 -15.05
C GLU A 143 -6.61 9.09 -14.08
N ARG A 144 -7.13 8.15 -13.28
CA ARG A 144 -8.24 8.48 -12.35
C ARG A 144 -7.81 9.41 -11.20
N VAL A 145 -6.52 9.45 -10.84
CA VAL A 145 -5.96 10.35 -9.83
C VAL A 145 -4.61 10.90 -10.31
N VAL A 146 -4.48 12.23 -10.34
CA VAL A 146 -3.22 12.91 -10.65
C VAL A 146 -2.47 13.15 -9.35
N ILE A 147 -1.32 12.47 -9.18
CA ILE A 147 -0.37 12.83 -8.11
C ILE A 147 0.30 14.15 -8.55
N PRO A 148 0.31 15.20 -7.70
CA PRO A 148 1.06 16.40 -8.01
C PRO A 148 2.50 16.08 -8.35
N ASP A 149 2.96 16.59 -9.49
CA ASP A 149 4.35 16.51 -9.91
C ASP A 149 5.06 17.80 -9.50
N PRO A 150 5.69 17.87 -8.31
CA PRO A 150 6.47 19.03 -7.94
C PRO A 150 7.72 19.13 -8.82
N PRO A 151 8.18 20.35 -9.16
CA PRO A 151 9.42 20.56 -9.87
C PRO A 151 10.58 19.86 -9.18
N THR A 152 11.49 19.29 -9.96
CA THR A 152 12.73 18.70 -9.43
C THR A 152 13.51 19.79 -8.68
N PRO A 153 13.76 19.62 -7.38
CA PRO A 153 14.47 20.63 -6.61
C PRO A 153 15.94 20.68 -7.03
N SER A 154 16.59 21.84 -6.85
CA SER A 154 18.04 21.87 -6.83
C SER A 154 18.54 21.06 -5.64
N LEU A 155 19.21 19.94 -5.94
CA LEU A 155 19.80 19.02 -4.96
C LEU A 155 21.29 19.30 -4.71
N GLY A 156 21.93 20.15 -5.52
CA GLY A 156 23.35 20.47 -5.43
C GLY A 156 23.63 21.94 -5.11
N GLY A 157 24.87 22.20 -4.68
CA GLY A 157 25.40 23.52 -4.37
C GLY A 157 26.24 23.51 -3.09
N ASP A 158 27.18 24.45 -2.98
CA ASP A 158 27.93 24.63 -1.74
C ASP A 158 26.99 25.09 -0.62
N ARG A 159 27.10 24.46 0.55
CA ARG A 159 26.30 24.83 1.73
C ARG A 159 26.74 26.21 2.22
N THR A 160 25.81 27.16 2.21
CA THR A 160 26.04 28.56 2.61
C THR A 160 24.96 29.02 3.57
N ASN A 161 25.27 30.01 4.42
CA ASN A 161 24.34 30.53 5.44
C ASN A 161 23.83 29.44 6.40
N CYS A 162 24.75 28.62 6.93
CA CYS A 162 24.44 27.59 7.91
C CYS A 162 24.15 28.22 9.29
N PRO A 163 22.90 28.20 9.78
CA PRO A 163 22.56 28.86 11.05
C PRO A 163 23.32 28.27 12.23
N HIS A 164 23.59 26.96 12.18
CA HIS A 164 24.35 26.24 13.21
C HIS A 164 25.88 26.50 13.17
N LEU A 165 26.38 27.33 12.24
CA LEU A 165 27.78 27.76 12.17
C LEU A 165 27.94 29.26 12.45
N ALA A 166 26.89 29.95 12.88
CA ALA A 166 26.97 31.36 13.26
C ALA A 166 27.94 31.56 14.43
N SER A 167 28.54 32.75 14.52
CA SER A 167 29.60 33.06 15.50
C SER A 167 29.09 33.42 16.89
N ASP A 168 27.81 33.77 17.02
CA ASP A 168 27.14 34.25 18.23
C ASP A 168 26.36 33.15 18.96
N LEU A 169 26.64 31.89 18.65
CA LEU A 169 25.96 30.74 19.23
C LEU A 169 26.43 30.44 20.65
N VAL A 170 25.48 30.13 21.52
CA VAL A 170 25.71 29.58 22.85
C VAL A 170 25.36 28.10 22.81
N GLU A 171 26.26 27.23 23.26
CA GLU A 171 25.98 25.79 23.30
C GLU A 171 24.85 25.47 24.27
N TRP A 172 24.06 24.44 23.93
CA TRP A 172 23.07 23.87 24.84
C TRP A 172 23.72 23.51 26.18
N ASN A 173 23.05 23.85 27.28
CA ASN A 173 23.56 23.55 28.61
C ASN A 173 23.01 22.21 29.12
N ASP A 174 23.86 21.19 29.15
CA ASP A 174 23.54 19.85 29.63
C ASP A 174 23.14 19.79 31.11
N SER A 175 23.35 20.86 31.89
CA SER A 175 22.86 20.93 33.27
C SER A 175 21.38 21.31 33.37
N TRP A 176 20.74 21.70 32.27
CA TRP A 176 19.32 22.02 32.26
C TRP A 176 18.47 20.77 32.49
N THR A 177 17.46 20.90 33.34
CA THR A 177 16.56 19.78 33.72
C THR A 177 15.13 20.27 33.86
N GLY A 178 14.16 19.38 33.63
CA GLY A 178 12.74 19.74 33.68
C GLY A 178 12.34 20.71 32.57
N SER A 179 11.37 21.60 32.84
CA SER A 179 10.98 22.65 31.91
C SER A 179 12.01 23.78 31.89
N VAL A 180 12.39 24.22 30.69
CA VAL A 180 13.47 25.18 30.48
C VAL A 180 12.95 26.34 29.65
N THR A 181 13.26 27.56 30.09
CA THR A 181 13.16 28.75 29.25
C THR A 181 14.57 29.15 28.84
N LEU A 182 14.81 29.29 27.53
CA LEU A 182 16.12 29.74 27.05
C LEU A 182 16.43 31.15 27.56
N PRO A 183 17.71 31.49 27.82
CA PRO A 183 18.09 32.85 28.15
C PRO A 183 17.65 33.83 27.07
N ALA A 184 17.18 35.02 27.47
CA ALA A 184 16.77 36.06 26.54
C ALA A 184 17.95 36.54 25.67
N ASN A 185 17.67 37.01 24.46
CA ASN A 185 18.66 37.52 23.51
C ASN A 185 19.79 36.52 23.21
N THR A 186 19.47 35.22 23.13
CA THR A 186 20.48 34.16 22.98
C THR A 186 20.10 33.21 21.85
N ASN A 187 21.08 32.88 21.00
CA ASN A 187 20.97 31.84 19.99
C ASN A 187 21.60 30.56 20.53
N VAL A 188 20.77 29.65 21.03
CA VAL A 188 21.22 28.38 21.62
C VAL A 188 21.35 27.32 20.53
N VAL A 189 22.49 26.65 20.45
CA VAL A 189 22.74 25.56 19.49
C VAL A 189 22.79 24.19 20.18
N VAL A 190 22.10 23.20 19.61
CA VAL A 190 22.16 21.80 20.03
C VAL A 190 23.00 21.04 19.00
N ARG A 191 24.13 20.47 19.41
CA ARG A 191 25.06 19.72 18.52
C ARG A 191 25.19 18.24 18.85
N SER A 192 24.52 17.78 19.89
CA SER A 192 24.54 16.39 20.35
C SER A 192 23.20 16.01 20.94
N THR A 193 22.93 14.71 21.00
CA THR A 193 21.76 14.18 21.68
C THR A 193 21.69 14.70 23.11
N VAL A 194 20.53 15.23 23.50
CA VAL A 194 20.26 15.65 24.87
C VAL A 194 19.86 14.39 25.65
N PRO A 195 20.64 13.97 26.67
CA PRO A 195 20.52 12.63 27.25
C PRO A 195 19.29 12.45 28.15
N SER A 196 18.72 13.54 28.65
CA SER A 196 17.57 13.52 29.55
C SER A 196 16.32 14.01 28.83
N LYS A 197 15.18 13.36 29.10
CA LYS A 197 13.87 13.88 28.70
C LYS A 197 13.62 15.22 29.41
N MET A 198 13.35 16.26 28.63
CA MET A 198 13.04 17.59 29.12
C MET A 198 11.53 17.72 29.40
N GLY A 199 11.17 18.73 30.19
CA GLY A 199 9.78 19.18 30.30
C GLY A 199 9.39 20.01 29.07
N VAL A 200 8.76 21.16 29.30
CA VAL A 200 8.49 22.11 28.21
C VAL A 200 9.72 22.96 27.95
N VAL A 201 10.14 23.07 26.69
CA VAL A 201 11.21 23.99 26.27
C VAL A 201 10.59 25.25 25.67
N THR A 202 10.77 26.39 26.33
CA THR A 202 10.31 27.71 25.86
C THR A 202 11.46 28.46 25.22
N ILE A 203 11.24 28.90 23.98
CA ILE A 203 12.12 29.77 23.20
C ILE A 203 11.50 31.17 23.22
N PRO A 204 12.00 32.12 24.05
CA PRO A 204 11.47 33.47 24.10
C PRO A 204 11.56 34.19 22.76
N GLN A 205 10.72 35.21 22.55
CA GLN A 205 10.69 36.02 21.31
C GLN A 205 12.05 36.62 20.90
N SER A 206 12.96 36.83 21.86
CA SER A 206 14.30 37.37 21.62
C SER A 206 15.38 36.31 21.35
N SER A 207 15.02 35.04 21.29
CA SER A 207 15.97 33.93 21.29
C SER A 207 15.67 32.92 20.19
N SER A 208 16.67 32.10 19.86
CA SER A 208 16.54 31.00 18.91
C SER A 208 17.06 29.70 19.48
N LEU A 209 16.40 28.58 19.18
CA LEU A 209 16.96 27.24 19.33
C LEU A 209 17.35 26.72 17.95
N ILE A 210 18.62 26.38 17.77
CA ILE A 210 19.21 25.98 16.49
C ILE A 210 19.74 24.56 16.61
N PHE A 211 19.30 23.66 15.74
CA PHE A 211 19.91 22.34 15.61
C PHE A 211 21.11 22.39 14.66
N GLY A 212 22.23 21.87 15.16
CA GLY A 212 23.42 21.61 14.35
C GLY A 212 23.42 20.23 13.74
N GLU A 213 24.62 19.73 13.46
CA GLU A 213 24.83 18.43 12.86
C GLU A 213 25.70 17.55 13.75
N ASN A 214 25.39 16.27 13.74
CA ASN A 214 26.15 15.26 14.46
C ASN A 214 26.14 13.98 13.63
N ALA A 215 27.31 13.37 13.40
CA ALA A 215 27.41 12.14 12.62
C ALA A 215 26.54 11.00 13.18
N ASN A 216 26.28 10.98 14.50
CA ASN A 216 25.43 10.00 15.16
C ASN A 216 23.95 10.44 15.27
N GLY A 217 23.61 11.59 14.70
CA GLY A 217 22.33 12.25 14.86
C GLY A 217 22.15 12.97 16.20
N ILE A 218 21.09 13.76 16.28
CA ILE A 218 20.70 14.53 17.46
C ILE A 218 19.28 14.12 17.85
N ASN A 219 19.13 13.59 19.06
CA ASN A 219 17.81 13.31 19.63
C ASN A 219 17.52 14.30 20.76
N LEU A 220 16.29 14.82 20.76
CA LEU A 220 15.76 15.69 21.81
C LEU A 220 14.38 15.17 22.23
N ASP A 221 14.31 14.63 23.43
CA ASP A 221 13.09 14.14 24.04
C ASP A 221 12.53 15.20 24.99
N LEU A 222 11.26 15.59 24.83
CA LEU A 222 10.64 16.64 25.63
C LEU A 222 9.11 16.50 25.73
N ASP A 223 8.50 17.10 26.76
CA ASP A 223 7.03 17.08 26.91
C ASP A 223 6.33 18.03 25.93
N GLY A 224 6.98 19.13 25.52
CA GLY A 224 6.43 20.08 24.54
C GLY A 224 7.33 21.29 24.28
N MET A 225 7.05 22.03 23.22
CA MET A 225 7.81 23.24 22.86
C MET A 225 6.91 24.47 22.78
N ASP A 226 7.40 25.58 23.33
CA ASP A 226 6.79 26.91 23.19
C ASP A 226 7.72 27.83 22.40
N VAL A 227 7.42 28.00 21.11
CA VAL A 227 8.27 28.72 20.17
C VAL A 227 7.74 30.15 20.00
N GLN A 228 8.15 31.06 20.88
CA GLN A 228 7.85 32.50 20.77
C GLN A 228 8.87 33.23 19.91
N GLY A 229 10.12 32.75 19.90
CA GLY A 229 11.20 33.18 19.02
C GLY A 229 11.33 32.26 17.80
N SER A 230 12.50 31.68 17.58
CA SER A 230 12.75 30.85 16.39
C SER A 230 13.26 29.45 16.73
N LEU A 231 12.66 28.42 16.12
CA LEU A 231 13.18 27.05 16.09
C LEU A 231 13.73 26.76 14.70
N ILE A 232 15.04 26.54 14.61
CA ILE A 232 15.76 26.51 13.33
C ILE A 232 16.56 25.21 13.22
N ALA A 233 16.51 24.56 12.06
CA ALA A 233 17.38 23.45 11.71
C ALA A 233 17.78 23.60 10.23
N GLY A 234 18.98 24.10 9.98
CA GLY A 234 19.43 24.43 8.63
C GLY A 234 18.73 25.67 8.03
N SER A 235 18.99 25.93 6.76
CA SER A 235 18.41 26.98 5.94
C SER A 235 18.19 26.49 4.51
N GLU A 236 17.56 27.31 3.65
CA GLU A 236 17.34 26.96 2.24
C GLU A 236 18.62 26.57 1.50
N THR A 237 19.74 27.24 1.82
CA THR A 237 21.06 27.07 1.21
C THR A 237 22.04 26.26 2.07
N CYS A 238 21.67 25.90 3.30
CA CYS A 238 22.46 24.99 4.14
C CYS A 238 21.54 24.04 4.88
N ARG A 239 21.21 22.93 4.22
CA ARG A 239 20.34 21.89 4.75
C ARG A 239 21.07 21.05 5.78
N ILE A 240 20.34 20.52 6.75
CA ILE A 240 20.83 19.50 7.67
C ILE A 240 20.89 18.17 6.92
N GLU A 241 22.04 17.51 6.96
CA GLU A 241 22.33 16.22 6.31
C GLU A 241 22.39 15.08 7.32
N THR A 242 22.58 15.38 8.61
CA THR A 242 22.56 14.38 9.69
C THR A 242 21.20 14.30 10.39
N PRO A 243 20.77 13.14 10.90
CA PRO A 243 19.46 13.00 11.54
C PRO A 243 19.26 13.94 12.74
N VAL A 244 18.09 14.59 12.80
CA VAL A 244 17.60 15.35 13.95
C VAL A 244 16.20 14.84 14.30
N THR A 245 16.02 14.32 15.50
CA THR A 245 14.75 13.77 15.98
C THR A 245 14.29 14.53 17.22
N ILE A 246 13.11 15.15 17.12
CA ILE A 246 12.41 15.74 18.25
C ILE A 246 11.27 14.78 18.62
N THR A 247 11.34 14.19 19.80
CA THR A 247 10.34 13.24 20.31
C THR A 247 9.52 13.92 21.40
N LEU A 248 8.22 14.03 21.16
CA LEU A 248 7.26 14.66 22.07
C LEU A 248 6.59 13.61 22.96
N HIS A 249 6.67 13.81 24.27
CA HIS A 249 6.11 12.94 25.31
C HIS A 249 4.85 13.56 25.94
N GLY A 250 4.03 12.73 26.57
CA GLY A 250 2.80 13.11 27.24
C GLY A 250 1.54 12.57 26.56
N SER A 251 0.38 12.86 27.16
CA SER A 251 -0.92 12.37 26.67
C SER A 251 -1.64 13.44 25.85
N ARG A 252 -2.40 13.00 24.84
CA ARG A 252 -3.34 13.87 24.11
C ARG A 252 -4.43 14.39 25.06
N PRO A 253 -4.60 15.71 25.24
CA PRO A 253 -5.68 16.24 26.06
C PRO A 253 -7.06 15.87 25.48
N ALA A 254 -8.03 15.56 26.34
CA ALA A 254 -9.40 15.22 25.92
C ALA A 254 -10.11 16.39 25.19
N ASP A 255 -9.69 17.62 25.46
CA ASP A 255 -10.22 18.85 24.86
C ASP A 255 -9.33 19.41 23.73
N ALA A 256 -8.37 18.64 23.21
CA ALA A 256 -7.38 19.10 22.22
C ALA A 256 -7.98 19.74 20.94
N VAL A 257 -9.22 19.40 20.60
CA VAL A 257 -9.94 19.94 19.42
C VAL A 257 -10.64 21.27 19.72
N SER A 258 -11.17 21.45 20.93
CA SER A 258 -12.00 22.61 21.31
C SER A 258 -11.25 23.65 22.14
N ASN A 259 -10.07 23.30 22.66
CA ASN A 259 -9.26 24.13 23.51
C ASN A 259 -7.79 24.05 23.04
N PRO A 260 -7.34 24.88 22.10
CA PRO A 260 -5.93 25.04 21.79
C PRO A 260 -5.24 25.56 23.06
N ARG A 261 -4.72 24.63 23.87
CA ARG A 261 -4.23 24.89 25.22
C ARG A 261 -2.92 25.71 25.20
N PRO A 262 -2.53 26.30 26.35
CA PRO A 262 -1.20 26.88 26.56
C PRO A 262 -0.08 25.84 26.34
N PRO A 263 1.20 26.25 26.25
CA PRO A 263 2.37 25.42 25.90
C PRO A 263 2.71 24.20 26.80
N THR A 264 1.77 23.72 27.61
CA THR A 264 1.98 22.69 28.65
C THR A 264 1.55 21.27 28.24
N TYR A 265 1.36 20.97 26.95
CA TYR A 265 0.95 19.64 26.49
C TYR A 265 1.81 19.14 25.32
N LYS A 266 1.74 17.83 25.05
CA LYS A 266 2.42 17.13 23.96
C LYS A 266 2.15 17.80 22.61
N GLY A 267 3.09 18.63 22.18
CA GLY A 267 2.92 19.46 20.99
C GLY A 267 4.00 20.53 20.86
N VAL A 268 3.93 21.25 19.74
CA VAL A 268 4.75 22.41 19.46
C VAL A 268 3.82 23.60 19.22
N SER A 269 3.86 24.57 20.13
CA SER A 269 3.16 25.85 20.00
C SER A 269 4.09 26.85 19.33
N VAL A 270 3.59 27.60 18.34
CA VAL A 270 4.40 28.55 17.56
C VAL A 270 3.70 29.91 17.51
N GLU A 271 4.25 30.87 18.23
CA GLU A 271 3.92 32.29 18.08
C GLU A 271 4.95 33.02 17.19
N GLY A 272 6.19 32.52 17.17
CA GLY A 272 7.28 33.02 16.32
C GLY A 272 7.41 32.21 15.02
N GLU A 273 8.57 31.58 14.82
CA GLU A 273 8.89 30.87 13.56
C GLU A 273 9.47 29.47 13.79
N ILE A 274 9.07 28.54 12.92
CA ILE A 274 9.76 27.26 12.72
C ILE A 274 10.32 27.22 11.30
N SER A 275 11.63 26.97 11.19
CA SER A 275 12.35 26.84 9.92
C SER A 275 13.20 25.56 9.92
N LEU A 276 12.71 24.51 9.25
CA LEU A 276 13.33 23.18 9.24
C LEU A 276 13.70 22.78 7.80
N HIS A 277 14.99 22.81 7.51
CA HIS A 277 15.55 22.52 6.20
C HIS A 277 16.46 21.30 6.27
N GLY A 278 15.89 20.11 6.10
CA GLY A 278 16.65 18.86 5.94
C GLY A 278 17.07 18.60 4.50
N GLN A 279 17.92 17.59 4.30
CA GLN A 279 18.25 17.01 3.00
C GLN A 279 16.97 16.74 2.20
N ARG A 280 17.01 17.07 0.91
CA ARG A 280 15.86 16.94 0.01
C ARG A 280 15.89 15.58 -0.67
N TYR A 281 14.91 14.75 -0.36
CA TYR A 281 14.60 13.58 -1.14
C TYR A 281 13.54 13.92 -2.19
N TYR A 282 13.72 13.42 -3.40
CA TYR A 282 12.87 13.66 -4.55
C TYR A 282 12.87 12.45 -5.49
N ARG A 283 11.71 11.98 -5.93
CA ARG A 283 10.36 12.31 -5.41
C ARG A 283 10.14 11.62 -4.08
N THR A 284 9.32 12.16 -3.18
CA THR A 284 8.96 11.46 -1.93
C THR A 284 7.78 10.50 -2.11
N TRP A 285 7.13 10.51 -3.27
CA TRP A 285 5.96 9.71 -3.58
C TRP A 285 5.93 9.40 -5.07
N THR A 286 5.62 8.17 -5.44
CA THR A 286 5.50 7.68 -6.82
C THR A 286 4.62 6.44 -6.86
N ARG A 287 4.43 5.84 -8.04
CA ARG A 287 3.73 4.58 -8.24
C ARG A 287 4.67 3.48 -8.68
N LEU A 288 4.22 2.24 -8.47
CA LEU A 288 4.81 1.07 -9.09
C LEU A 288 4.70 1.13 -10.62
N ALA A 289 5.78 0.76 -11.29
CA ALA A 289 5.83 0.54 -12.74
C ALA A 289 5.45 -0.90 -13.12
N LYS A 290 5.39 -1.82 -12.16
CA LYS A 290 5.02 -3.23 -12.34
C LYS A 290 4.46 -3.75 -11.02
N THR A 291 3.49 -4.67 -11.09
CA THR A 291 3.08 -5.45 -9.94
C THR A 291 4.30 -6.10 -9.29
N VAL A 292 4.39 -5.98 -7.97
CA VAL A 292 5.31 -6.77 -7.15
C VAL A 292 4.54 -7.92 -6.53
N GLU A 293 5.09 -9.12 -6.68
CA GLU A 293 4.51 -10.37 -6.20
C GLU A 293 5.08 -10.76 -4.83
N ILE A 294 4.32 -11.57 -4.08
CA ILE A 294 4.73 -12.03 -2.74
C ILE A 294 6.10 -12.72 -2.83
N GLY A 295 7.01 -12.35 -1.93
CA GLY A 295 8.35 -12.91 -1.89
C GLY A 295 9.39 -12.18 -2.76
N GLU A 296 8.99 -11.19 -3.57
CA GLU A 296 9.93 -10.34 -4.30
C GLU A 296 10.55 -9.29 -3.38
N ASP A 297 11.83 -9.00 -3.58
CA ASP A 297 12.63 -8.02 -2.81
C ASP A 297 13.01 -6.80 -3.65
N VAL A 298 12.37 -6.62 -4.81
CA VAL A 298 12.63 -5.51 -5.72
C VAL A 298 11.30 -4.92 -6.19
N ILE A 299 11.17 -3.61 -6.04
CA ILE A 299 10.07 -2.85 -6.61
C ILE A 299 10.60 -1.95 -7.73
N VAL A 300 9.82 -1.80 -8.79
CA VAL A 300 10.14 -0.91 -9.90
C VAL A 300 9.17 0.27 -9.89
N LEU A 301 9.69 1.48 -10.04
CA LEU A 301 8.98 2.74 -9.86
C LEU A 301 8.86 3.51 -11.17
N GLN A 302 7.76 4.23 -11.33
CA GLN A 302 7.49 5.05 -12.52
C GLN A 302 8.44 6.24 -12.68
N HIS A 303 8.91 6.81 -11.56
CA HIS A 303 9.74 8.02 -11.55
C HIS A 303 11.13 7.75 -10.97
N GLU A 304 12.10 8.57 -11.40
CA GLU A 304 13.42 8.61 -10.76
C GLU A 304 13.29 9.09 -9.32
N VAL A 305 14.13 8.52 -8.46
CA VAL A 305 14.22 8.86 -7.05
C VAL A 305 15.68 8.96 -6.63
N ASN A 306 15.98 9.81 -5.66
CA ASN A 306 17.29 9.89 -5.00
C ASN A 306 17.28 9.23 -3.61
N TRP A 307 16.44 8.20 -3.42
CA TRP A 307 16.37 7.47 -2.15
C TRP A 307 17.67 6.71 -1.89
N GLU A 308 17.96 6.47 -0.63
CA GLU A 308 19.24 5.95 -0.17
C GLU A 308 19.05 4.64 0.62
N PRO A 309 20.06 3.74 0.64
CA PRO A 309 20.05 2.56 1.50
C PRO A 309 19.79 2.89 2.98
N GLY A 310 19.08 2.01 3.67
CA GLY A 310 18.69 2.16 5.08
C GLY A 310 17.46 3.05 5.30
N GLN A 311 16.91 3.67 4.25
CA GLN A 311 15.68 4.45 4.36
C GLN A 311 14.44 3.55 4.33
N GLU A 312 13.44 3.94 5.11
CA GLU A 312 12.12 3.32 5.13
C GLU A 312 11.19 3.93 4.08
N ILE A 313 10.49 3.05 3.35
CA ILE A 313 9.39 3.37 2.45
C ILE A 313 8.09 2.76 2.98
N VAL A 314 6.96 3.31 2.55
CA VAL A 314 5.66 2.66 2.62
C VAL A 314 5.28 2.21 1.22
N LEU A 315 4.85 0.95 1.10
CA LEU A 315 4.20 0.40 -0.07
C LEU A 315 2.72 0.21 0.28
N VAL A 316 1.85 0.98 -0.36
CA VAL A 316 0.44 1.01 0.04
C VAL A 316 -0.33 -0.20 -0.48
N THR A 317 -1.34 -0.62 0.27
CA THR A 317 -2.22 -1.74 -0.07
C THR A 317 -2.86 -1.55 -1.45
N SER A 318 -3.05 -2.65 -2.18
CA SER A 318 -3.91 -2.70 -3.37
C SER A 318 -5.21 -3.46 -3.14
N ALA A 319 -5.47 -3.88 -1.89
CA ALA A 319 -6.73 -4.46 -1.47
C ALA A 319 -7.80 -3.38 -1.28
N VAL A 320 -9.06 -3.78 -1.45
CA VAL A 320 -10.22 -2.87 -1.30
C VAL A 320 -10.41 -2.47 0.16
N LYS A 321 -10.20 -3.40 1.10
CA LYS A 321 -10.22 -3.13 2.54
C LYS A 321 -8.89 -2.54 3.01
N ASP A 322 -8.96 -1.45 3.77
CA ASP A 322 -7.82 -0.88 4.47
C ASP A 322 -8.31 -0.34 5.83
N SER A 323 -8.22 -1.18 6.86
CA SER A 323 -8.57 -0.86 8.24
C SER A 323 -7.35 -1.07 9.15
N ARG A 324 -7.44 -0.56 10.38
CA ARG A 324 -6.34 -0.70 11.35
C ARG A 324 -6.08 -2.16 11.74
N GLU A 325 -7.12 -3.00 11.81
CA GLU A 325 -6.92 -4.43 12.06
C GLU A 325 -6.62 -5.26 10.81
N TRP A 326 -6.90 -4.71 9.63
CA TRP A 326 -6.69 -5.40 8.37
C TRP A 326 -6.20 -4.43 7.31
N HIS A 327 -4.90 -4.48 7.04
CA HIS A 327 -4.30 -3.78 5.92
C HIS A 327 -3.19 -4.62 5.33
N GLN A 328 -2.87 -4.36 4.06
CA GLN A 328 -1.70 -4.91 3.39
C GLN A 328 -0.66 -3.83 3.12
N ASN A 329 -0.74 -2.68 3.79
CA ASN A 329 0.32 -1.67 3.77
C ASN A 329 1.61 -2.24 4.38
N GLU A 330 2.74 -2.07 3.70
CA GLU A 330 4.04 -2.57 4.16
C GLU A 330 5.02 -1.40 4.36
N VAL A 331 5.75 -1.43 5.49
CA VAL A 331 6.90 -0.54 5.71
C VAL A 331 8.16 -1.37 5.50
N LEU A 332 8.96 -0.98 4.51
CA LEU A 332 10.10 -1.75 4.02
C LEU A 332 11.35 -0.88 4.00
N THR A 333 12.50 -1.48 4.24
CA THR A 333 13.80 -0.79 4.22
C THR A 333 14.50 -1.00 2.89
N ILE A 334 15.02 0.08 2.32
CA ILE A 334 15.79 0.08 1.07
C ILE A 334 17.18 -0.51 1.31
N SER A 335 17.55 -1.53 0.53
CA SER A 335 18.90 -2.07 0.49
C SER A 335 19.77 -1.34 -0.56
N SER A 336 19.21 -1.06 -1.74
CA SER A 336 19.88 -0.28 -2.79
C SER A 336 18.90 0.27 -3.82
N VAL A 337 19.33 1.28 -4.58
CA VAL A 337 18.54 1.92 -5.64
C VAL A 337 19.34 1.98 -6.93
N VAL A 338 18.70 1.61 -8.04
CA VAL A 338 19.22 1.80 -9.40
C VAL A 338 18.26 2.73 -10.14
N VAL A 339 18.74 3.94 -10.46
CA VAL A 339 17.96 4.94 -11.21
C VAL A 339 18.04 4.66 -12.71
N SER A 340 16.92 4.86 -13.41
CA SER A 340 16.78 4.62 -14.85
C SER A 340 17.37 3.28 -15.32
N PRO A 341 17.01 2.15 -14.68
CA PRO A 341 17.66 0.87 -14.95
C PRO A 341 17.39 0.32 -16.35
N VAL A 342 16.21 0.63 -16.89
CA VAL A 342 15.71 0.21 -18.20
C VAL A 342 14.81 1.30 -18.76
N GLY A 343 14.62 1.34 -20.08
CA GLY A 343 13.81 2.38 -20.72
C GLY A 343 12.37 2.43 -20.18
N GLY A 344 11.93 3.61 -19.76
CA GLY A 344 10.58 3.87 -19.23
C GLY A 344 10.39 3.56 -17.74
N VAL A 345 11.39 3.01 -17.05
CA VAL A 345 11.37 2.80 -15.59
C VAL A 345 12.25 3.85 -14.93
N GLY A 346 11.70 4.57 -13.96
CA GLY A 346 12.44 5.64 -13.28
C GLY A 346 13.42 5.12 -12.22
N ALA A 347 13.06 4.06 -11.49
CA ALA A 347 13.98 3.42 -10.55
C ALA A 347 13.62 1.95 -10.27
N ALA A 348 14.62 1.14 -9.94
CA ALA A 348 14.47 -0.13 -9.25
C ALA A 348 14.99 0.03 -7.82
N VAL A 349 14.16 -0.29 -6.84
CA VAL A 349 14.48 -0.20 -5.41
C VAL A 349 14.51 -1.62 -4.88
N PHE A 350 15.69 -2.04 -4.43
CA PHE A 350 15.89 -3.30 -3.74
C PHE A 350 15.64 -3.11 -2.26
N LEU A 351 15.07 -4.13 -1.63
CA LEU A 351 14.61 -4.12 -0.24
C LEU A 351 15.47 -5.07 0.59
N ASP A 352 15.56 -4.81 1.89
CA ASP A 352 16.26 -5.71 2.83
C ASP A 352 15.44 -6.97 3.17
N SER A 353 14.12 -6.90 2.95
CA SER A 353 13.18 -8.01 3.13
C SER A 353 12.21 -8.08 1.97
N PRO A 354 11.81 -9.29 1.55
CA PRO A 354 10.80 -9.44 0.50
C PRO A 354 9.43 -8.92 0.96
N VAL A 355 8.60 -8.51 0.00
CA VAL A 355 7.22 -8.11 0.26
C VAL A 355 6.37 -9.30 0.71
N SER A 356 5.47 -9.05 1.66
CA SER A 356 4.57 -10.05 2.22
C SER A 356 3.25 -10.14 1.45
N HIS A 357 2.92 -9.08 0.70
CA HIS A 357 1.69 -8.96 -0.06
C HIS A 357 1.97 -8.61 -1.52
N ARG A 358 0.99 -8.95 -2.37
CA ARG A 358 1.01 -8.57 -3.77
C ARG A 358 0.50 -7.14 -3.91
N HIS A 359 1.26 -6.27 -4.55
CA HIS A 359 0.84 -4.89 -4.82
C HIS A 359 0.70 -4.66 -6.31
N THR A 360 -0.54 -4.40 -6.73
CA THR A 360 -0.92 -4.36 -8.15
C THR A 360 -0.40 -3.11 -8.87
N ALA A 361 0.19 -3.31 -10.06
CA ALA A 361 0.34 -2.26 -11.06
C ALA A 361 -0.07 -2.78 -12.44
N ASN A 362 -1.22 -2.32 -12.93
CA ASN A 362 -1.79 -2.62 -14.24
C ASN A 362 -2.27 -1.32 -14.91
N GLY A 363 -2.83 -1.38 -16.13
CA GLY A 363 -3.30 -0.18 -16.85
C GLY A 363 -4.41 0.63 -16.16
N HIS A 364 -5.06 0.09 -15.13
CA HIS A 364 -6.17 0.73 -14.40
C HIS A 364 -5.76 1.27 -13.03
N TYR A 365 -4.83 0.60 -12.35
CA TYR A 365 -4.42 0.95 -10.98
C TYR A 365 -2.96 0.58 -10.75
N GLN A 366 -2.23 1.45 -10.07
CA GLN A 366 -0.87 1.18 -9.62
C GLN A 366 -0.72 1.57 -8.16
N ALA A 367 -0.26 0.62 -7.34
CA ALA A 367 0.02 0.87 -5.94
C ALA A 367 1.07 1.98 -5.80
N GLU A 368 0.89 2.80 -4.77
CA GLU A 368 1.75 3.94 -4.48
C GLU A 368 2.87 3.57 -3.53
N VAL A 369 3.99 4.26 -3.68
CA VAL A 369 5.20 4.07 -2.89
C VAL A 369 5.65 5.42 -2.37
N GLY A 370 5.79 5.52 -1.05
CA GLY A 370 6.16 6.75 -0.35
C GLY A 370 7.43 6.59 0.45
N LEU A 371 8.32 7.59 0.40
CA LEU A 371 9.47 7.64 1.30
C LEU A 371 9.04 8.19 2.66
N LEU A 372 9.17 7.38 3.72
CA LEU A 372 8.88 7.77 5.10
C LEU A 372 10.07 8.46 5.78
N SER A 373 11.29 8.08 5.40
CA SER A 373 12.50 8.62 6.02
C SER A 373 12.69 10.12 5.75
N ARG A 374 13.00 10.86 6.81
CA ARG A 374 13.29 12.30 6.80
C ARG A 374 14.50 12.58 7.67
N THR A 375 15.31 13.55 7.26
CA THR A 375 16.49 13.99 8.03
C THR A 375 16.11 14.71 9.30
N ILE A 376 14.99 15.45 9.29
CA ILE A 376 14.43 16.10 10.48
C ILE A 376 13.07 15.47 10.75
N LYS A 377 12.91 14.88 11.94
CA LYS A 377 11.68 14.23 12.40
C LYS A 377 11.15 14.95 13.63
N VAL A 378 9.86 15.27 13.61
CA VAL A 378 9.11 15.67 14.81
C VAL A 378 8.01 14.63 14.98
N GLN A 379 8.05 13.89 16.09
CA GLN A 379 7.19 12.72 16.30
C GLN A 379 6.70 12.66 17.74
N GLY A 380 5.59 11.95 17.98
CA GLY A 380 5.20 11.55 19.32
C GLY A 380 5.99 10.33 19.78
N ALA A 381 6.30 10.22 21.07
CA ALA A 381 6.86 9.00 21.63
C ALA A 381 5.85 7.85 21.49
N SER A 382 6.31 6.68 21.05
CA SER A 382 5.43 5.52 20.83
C SER A 382 4.78 5.02 22.12
N SER A 383 5.45 5.19 23.26
CA SER A 383 4.96 4.74 24.58
C SER A 383 3.77 5.53 25.12
N ASP A 384 3.51 6.73 24.58
CA ASP A 384 2.43 7.61 25.05
C ASP A 384 1.68 8.31 23.91
N SER A 385 1.76 7.74 22.70
CA SER A 385 0.95 8.15 21.55
C SER A 385 -0.22 7.19 21.39
N GLU A 386 -1.33 7.47 22.07
CA GLU A 386 -2.57 6.73 21.86
C GLU A 386 -3.12 6.98 20.45
N PRO A 387 -3.65 5.93 19.77
CA PRO A 387 -4.33 6.10 18.49
C PRO A 387 -5.47 7.13 18.60
N THR A 388 -5.57 8.02 17.61
CA THR A 388 -6.69 8.97 17.54
C THR A 388 -8.02 8.29 17.25
N ASP A 389 -7.97 7.09 16.68
CA ASP A 389 -9.12 6.22 16.47
C ASP A 389 -9.11 5.05 17.45
N PRO A 390 -9.92 5.08 18.52
CA PRO A 390 -10.00 4.00 19.49
C PRO A 390 -10.77 2.79 18.97
N ASP A 391 -11.58 2.93 17.92
CA ASP A 391 -12.30 1.82 17.30
C ASP A 391 -11.53 1.39 16.04
N PRO A 392 -10.86 0.24 16.04
CA PRO A 392 -10.14 -0.22 14.85
C PRO A 392 -11.09 -0.54 13.66
N LEU A 393 -12.42 -0.49 13.89
CA LEU A 393 -13.50 -0.96 13.01
C LEU A 393 -13.51 -2.49 12.91
N ASN A 394 -13.45 -3.15 14.07
CA ASN A 394 -13.50 -4.62 14.17
C ASN A 394 -14.84 -5.15 13.61
N CYS A 395 -14.87 -5.47 12.33
CA CYS A 395 -16.05 -6.01 11.68
C CYS A 395 -16.21 -7.49 12.00
N ASN A 396 -16.73 -7.76 13.19
CA ASN A 396 -17.01 -9.12 13.66
C ASN A 396 -18.31 -9.68 13.06
N ASP A 397 -19.26 -8.84 12.63
CA ASP A 397 -20.65 -9.26 12.38
C ASP A 397 -21.26 -8.84 11.03
N ARG A 398 -20.53 -8.17 10.14
CA ARG A 398 -21.04 -7.80 8.80
C ARG A 398 -20.09 -8.20 7.69
N TRP A 399 -20.32 -9.41 7.21
CA TRP A 399 -19.57 -10.07 6.17
C TRP A 399 -20.50 -10.09 4.96
N ILE A 400 -20.19 -9.30 3.94
CA ILE A 400 -20.86 -9.50 2.64
C ILE A 400 -20.31 -10.85 2.12
N TYR A 401 -21.15 -11.88 2.14
CA TYR A 401 -20.87 -13.23 1.62
C TYR A 401 -19.63 -13.95 2.20
N GLY A 402 -19.22 -13.63 3.43
CA GLY A 402 -18.05 -14.28 4.05
C GLY A 402 -16.68 -13.78 3.53
N ASN A 403 -16.66 -12.76 2.67
CA ASN A 403 -15.42 -12.20 2.13
C ASN A 403 -14.74 -11.30 3.17
N THR A 404 -13.58 -11.73 3.65
CA THR A 404 -12.78 -11.00 4.66
C THR A 404 -11.98 -9.82 4.07
N GLY A 405 -11.96 -9.68 2.74
CA GLY A 405 -11.25 -8.65 1.99
C GLY A 405 -12.08 -7.41 1.62
N GLU A 406 -13.35 -7.33 2.02
CA GLU A 406 -14.23 -6.18 1.74
C GLU A 406 -14.27 -5.16 2.90
N PRO A 407 -14.43 -3.85 2.60
CA PRO A 407 -14.68 -2.84 3.62
C PRO A 407 -15.93 -3.14 4.44
N CYS A 408 -15.91 -2.73 5.70
CA CYS A 408 -17.04 -2.80 6.60
C CYS A 408 -18.28 -2.06 6.04
N SER A 409 -19.47 -2.66 6.16
CA SER A 409 -20.75 -2.10 5.69
C SER A 409 -21.52 -1.27 6.70
#